data_AF-A0A533SMC7-F1
#
_entry.id   AF-A0A533SMC7-F1
#
_cell.length_a   1.000
_cell.length_b   1.000
_cell.length_c   1.000
_cell.angle_alpha   90.00
_cell.angle_beta   90.00
_cell.angle_gamma   90.00
#
_symmetry.space_group_name_H-M   'P 1'
#
loop_
_entity.id
_entity.type
_entity.pdbx_description
1 polymer ?
#
loop_
_entity_poly.entity_id
_entity_poly.type
_entity_poly.pdbx_seq_one_letter_code
_entity_poly.pdbx_strand_id
1 'polypeptide(L)'
;MKIGDLGPRSRSVNVLFKVVKAGDVREVHSRDGSDHTVADILVGDDTGSVYMALWDENISKVEEGSTYLLKNGYTSLFRGSIRLNVGRYGELSTSEEEIGEVNESNNISDRTYPDERRPYG
;
A
#
# COMPACT_ATOMS: atom_id res chain seq x y z
N MET A 1 -14.72 -2.01 3.24
CA MET A 1 -13.61 -1.57 4.12
C MET A 1 -13.07 -0.29 3.50
N LYS A 2 -12.65 0.68 4.31
CA LYS A 2 -12.12 1.97 3.87
C LYS A 2 -10.68 2.15 4.36
N ILE A 3 -9.91 3.06 3.77
CA ILE A 3 -8.48 3.20 4.08
C ILE A 3 -8.23 3.65 5.51
N GLY A 4 -9.01 4.60 6.03
CA GLY A 4 -8.85 5.14 7.39
C GLY A 4 -9.00 4.10 8.51
N ASP A 5 -9.69 2.99 8.24
CA ASP A 5 -9.96 1.90 9.18
C ASP A 5 -8.90 0.79 9.16
N LEU A 6 -7.92 0.87 8.26
CA LEU A 6 -6.88 -0.15 8.16
C LEU A 6 -5.97 -0.13 9.40
N GLY A 7 -5.75 -1.32 9.96
CA GLY A 7 -4.80 -1.54 11.06
C GLY A 7 -3.49 -2.15 10.57
N PRO A 8 -2.52 -2.38 11.47
CA PRO A 8 -1.19 -2.88 11.10
C PRO A 8 -1.14 -4.32 10.58
N ARG A 9 -2.23 -5.09 10.75
CA ARG A 9 -2.31 -6.51 10.40
C ARG A 9 -3.62 -6.87 9.70
N SER A 10 -4.27 -5.89 9.05
CA SER A 10 -5.44 -6.11 8.20
C SER A 10 -5.11 -7.07 7.05
N ARG A 11 -6.02 -8.02 6.80
CA ARG A 11 -5.94 -9.04 5.74
C ARG A 11 -7.22 -9.07 4.94
N SER A 12 -7.17 -9.65 3.74
CA SER A 12 -8.31 -9.70 2.82
C SER A 12 -8.89 -8.31 2.56
N VAL A 13 -7.98 -7.33 2.43
CA VAL A 13 -8.31 -5.94 2.22
C VAL A 13 -8.82 -5.78 0.80
N ASN A 14 -10.09 -5.37 0.69
CA ASN A 14 -10.71 -4.99 -0.57
C ASN A 14 -11.09 -3.50 -0.47
N VAL A 15 -10.37 -2.65 -1.19
CA VAL A 15 -10.50 -1.19 -1.10
C VAL A 15 -10.38 -0.58 -2.48
N LEU A 16 -11.22 0.43 -2.73
CA LEU A 16 -11.07 1.35 -3.83
C LEU A 16 -10.22 2.52 -3.33
N PHE A 17 -9.24 2.95 -4.14
CA PHE A 17 -8.36 4.05 -3.76
C PHE A 17 -7.90 4.85 -4.98
N LYS A 18 -7.57 6.11 -4.76
CA LYS A 18 -6.93 6.97 -5.73
C LYS A 18 -5.44 7.06 -5.45
N VAL A 19 -4.63 7.04 -6.50
CA VAL A 19 -3.20 7.34 -6.41
C VAL A 19 -3.03 8.84 -6.27
N VAL A 20 -2.49 9.27 -5.13
CA VAL A 20 -2.21 10.69 -4.86
C VAL A 20 -0.83 11.05 -5.40
N LYS A 21 0.16 10.19 -5.15
CA LYS A 21 1.55 10.46 -5.52
C LYS A 21 2.31 9.16 -5.77
N ALA A 22 3.05 9.09 -6.85
CA ALA A 22 4.02 8.07 -7.14
C ALA A 22 5.32 8.35 -6.39
N GLY A 23 5.93 7.30 -5.85
CA GLY A 23 7.23 7.38 -5.19
C GLY A 23 8.36 6.98 -6.13
N ASP A 24 9.58 7.26 -5.70
CA ASP A 24 10.78 6.86 -6.42
C ASP A 24 10.95 5.34 -6.44
N VAL A 25 11.30 4.81 -7.60
CA VAL A 25 11.62 3.39 -7.79
C VAL A 25 12.99 3.11 -7.19
N ARG A 26 13.06 2.06 -6.36
CA ARG A 26 14.29 1.60 -5.70
C ARG A 26 14.54 0.15 -6.03
N GLU A 27 15.81 -0.21 -6.22
CA GLU A 27 16.22 -1.60 -6.36
C GLU A 27 16.36 -2.27 -4.99
N VAL A 28 15.92 -3.51 -4.91
CA VAL A 28 15.98 -4.36 -3.72
C VAL A 28 16.60 -5.69 -4.12
N HIS A 29 17.78 -5.96 -3.57
CA HIS A 29 18.44 -7.25 -3.71
C HIS A 29 17.90 -8.22 -2.65
N SER A 30 17.21 -9.26 -3.08
CA SER A 30 16.67 -10.30 -2.21
C SER A 30 17.75 -11.27 -1.73
N ARG A 31 17.46 -11.98 -0.64
CA ARG A 31 18.40 -12.93 0.00
C ARG A 31 18.70 -14.16 -0.84
N ASP A 32 17.79 -14.52 -1.74
CA ASP A 32 17.94 -15.58 -2.73
C ASP A 32 18.72 -15.13 -3.98
N GLY A 33 19.14 -13.86 -4.03
CA GLY A 33 19.95 -13.30 -5.12
C GLY A 33 19.14 -12.75 -6.28
N SER A 34 17.81 -12.68 -6.18
CA SER A 34 17.01 -11.99 -7.18
C SER A 34 16.99 -10.48 -6.95
N ASP A 35 16.94 -9.73 -8.06
CA ASP A 35 16.77 -8.29 -8.05
C ASP A 35 15.30 -7.95 -8.25
N HIS A 36 14.77 -7.09 -7.38
CA HIS A 36 13.42 -6.58 -7.45
C HIS A 36 13.42 -5.07 -7.45
N THR A 37 12.33 -4.48 -7.91
CA THR A 37 12.10 -3.04 -7.78
C THR A 37 10.91 -2.78 -6.87
N VAL A 38 10.99 -1.71 -6.08
CA VAL A 38 9.90 -1.28 -5.20
C VAL A 38 9.69 0.24 -5.26
N ALA A 39 8.44 0.67 -5.31
CA ALA A 39 8.04 2.06 -5.15
C ALA A 39 6.99 2.18 -4.03
N ASP A 40 7.22 3.10 -3.10
CA ASP A 40 6.21 3.46 -2.09
C ASP A 40 5.36 4.61 -2.66
N ILE A 41 4.11 4.32 -3.01
CA ILE A 41 3.16 5.33 -3.52
C ILE A 41 2.19 5.76 -2.43
N LEU A 42 1.74 7.02 -2.45
CA LEU A 42 0.67 7.49 -1.57
C LEU A 42 -0.68 7.25 -2.24
N VAL A 43 -1.55 6.51 -1.57
CA VAL A 43 -2.90 6.20 -2.03
C VAL A 43 -3.92 6.54 -0.95
N GLY A 44 -5.17 6.80 -1.32
CA GLY A 44 -6.19 7.10 -0.33
C GLY A 44 -7.61 7.15 -0.85
N ASP A 45 -8.52 7.31 0.09
CA ASP A 45 -9.94 7.59 -0.13
C ASP A 45 -10.38 8.77 0.77
N ASP A 46 -11.68 9.02 0.83
CA ASP A 46 -12.29 10.07 1.64
C ASP A 46 -12.07 9.90 3.16
N THR A 47 -11.68 8.71 3.61
CA THR A 47 -11.50 8.39 5.03
C THR A 47 -10.04 8.46 5.49
N GLY A 48 -9.08 8.33 4.58
CA GLY A 48 -7.66 8.42 4.91
C GLY A 48 -6.73 8.09 3.75
N SER A 49 -5.43 8.21 4.01
CA SER A 49 -4.38 7.82 3.07
C SER A 49 -3.43 6.80 3.70
N VAL A 50 -2.70 6.09 2.85
CA VAL A 50 -1.72 5.06 3.24
C VAL A 50 -0.62 4.97 2.18
N TYR A 51 0.61 4.67 2.61
CA TYR A 51 1.64 4.25 1.68
C TYR A 51 1.43 2.80 1.24
N MET A 52 1.36 2.60 -0.08
CA MET A 52 1.31 1.28 -0.70
C MET A 52 2.66 0.94 -1.32
N ALA A 53 3.19 -0.25 -1.03
CA ALA A 53 4.42 -0.75 -1.65
C ALA A 53 4.06 -1.55 -2.91
N LEU A 54 4.46 -1.02 -4.06
CA LEU A 54 4.33 -1.69 -5.35
C LEU A 54 5.66 -2.33 -5.74
N TRP A 55 5.58 -3.58 -6.18
CA TRP A 55 6.74 -4.38 -6.57
C TRP A 55 6.71 -4.66 -8.06
N ASP A 56 7.90 -4.62 -8.66
CA ASP A 56 8.19 -5.07 -10.02
C ASP A 56 7.19 -4.49 -11.05
N GLU A 57 6.53 -5.33 -11.84
CA GLU A 57 5.64 -4.89 -12.91
C GLU A 57 4.39 -4.16 -12.42
N ASN A 58 4.07 -4.17 -11.12
CA ASN A 58 2.93 -3.41 -10.60
C ASN A 58 3.23 -1.92 -10.51
N ILE A 59 4.50 -1.52 -10.47
CA ILE A 59 4.91 -0.11 -10.43
C ILE A 59 4.44 0.62 -11.70
N SER A 60 4.57 -0.01 -12.87
CA SER A 60 4.19 0.59 -14.15
C SER A 60 2.70 0.50 -14.48
N LYS A 61 1.89 -0.21 -13.66
CA LYS A 61 0.44 -0.35 -13.86
C LYS A 61 -0.37 0.78 -13.24
N VAL A 62 0.26 1.61 -12.41
CA VAL A 62 -0.40 2.70 -11.70
C VAL A 62 -0.03 4.06 -12.28
N GLU A 63 -0.99 4.98 -12.23
CA GLU A 63 -0.84 6.35 -12.66
C GLU A 63 -1.37 7.28 -11.56
N GLU A 64 -0.66 8.39 -11.33
CA GLU A 64 -1.12 9.44 -10.40
C GLU A 64 -2.46 10.02 -10.85
N GLY A 65 -3.36 10.25 -9.90
CA GLY A 65 -4.70 10.77 -10.14
C GLY A 65 -5.74 9.71 -10.50
N SER A 66 -5.33 8.51 -10.91
CA SER A 66 -6.23 7.42 -11.30
C SER A 66 -6.74 6.60 -10.11
N THR A 67 -7.95 6.03 -10.26
CA THR A 67 -8.56 5.14 -9.25
C THR A 67 -8.32 3.67 -9.58
N TYR A 68 -8.00 2.90 -8.56
CA TYR A 68 -7.81 1.45 -8.65
C TYR A 68 -8.61 0.72 -7.57
N LEU A 69 -8.98 -0.52 -7.88
CA LEU A 69 -9.54 -1.47 -6.95
C LEU A 69 -8.46 -2.49 -6.58
N LEU A 70 -8.10 -2.53 -5.29
CA LEU A 70 -7.33 -3.63 -4.73
C LEU A 70 -8.28 -4.69 -4.18
N LYS A 71 -8.09 -5.93 -4.62
CA LYS A 71 -8.73 -7.11 -4.03
C LYS A 71 -7.70 -7.98 -3.35
N ASN A 72 -8.08 -8.54 -2.21
CA ASN A 72 -7.28 -9.47 -1.41
C ASN A 72 -5.87 -8.93 -1.09
N GLY A 73 -5.81 -7.65 -0.76
CA GLY A 73 -4.63 -6.98 -0.23
C GLY A 73 -4.39 -7.29 1.24
N TYR A 74 -3.29 -6.78 1.77
CA TYR A 74 -2.97 -6.84 3.18
C TYR A 74 -2.12 -5.65 3.61
N THR A 75 -2.14 -5.38 4.91
CA THR A 75 -1.23 -4.41 5.52
C THR A 75 -0.10 -5.11 6.23
N SER A 76 1.09 -4.54 6.15
CA SER A 76 2.26 -4.95 6.93
C SER A 76 2.90 -3.74 7.62
N LEU A 77 3.88 -3.98 8.48
CA LEU A 77 4.70 -2.93 9.06
C LEU A 77 6.05 -2.87 8.35
N PHE A 78 6.41 -1.71 7.85
CA PHE A 78 7.74 -1.39 7.37
C PHE A 78 8.35 -0.32 8.27
N ARG A 79 9.39 -0.68 9.03
CA ARG A 79 10.05 0.19 10.02
C ARG A 79 9.07 0.81 11.03
N GLY A 80 8.05 0.04 11.44
CA GLY A 80 7.03 0.48 12.40
C GLY A 80 5.84 1.21 11.76
N SER A 81 5.90 1.58 10.48
CA SER A 81 4.79 2.24 9.77
C SER A 81 3.97 1.26 8.95
N ILE A 82 2.66 1.49 8.85
CA ILE A 82 1.78 0.67 8.00
C ILE A 82 2.16 0.81 6.53
N ARG A 83 2.15 -0.30 5.80
CA ARG A 83 2.21 -0.38 4.34
C ARG A 83 1.09 -1.24 3.80
N LEU A 84 0.36 -0.74 2.81
CA LEU A 84 -0.60 -1.54 2.02
C LEU A 84 0.16 -2.32 0.94
N ASN A 85 -0.24 -3.56 0.68
CA ASN A 85 0.42 -4.45 -0.27
C ASN A 85 -0.63 -5.26 -1.04
N VAL A 86 -0.29 -5.61 -2.28
CA VAL A 86 -1.04 -6.60 -3.06
C VAL A 86 -0.72 -7.99 -2.50
N GLY A 87 -1.75 -8.78 -2.18
CA GLY A 87 -1.57 -10.15 -1.69
C GLY A 87 -1.05 -11.09 -2.78
N ARG A 88 -0.57 -12.27 -2.37
CA ARG A 88 -0.13 -13.33 -3.31
C ARG A 88 -1.21 -13.74 -4.33
N TYR A 89 -2.47 -13.73 -3.89
CA TYR A 89 -3.65 -13.95 -4.73
C TYR A 89 -4.48 -12.66 -4.83
N GLY A 90 -3.81 -11.52 -4.68
CA GLY A 90 -4.40 -10.20 -4.79
C GLY A 90 -4.43 -9.74 -6.23
N GLU A 91 -5.34 -8.82 -6.51
CA GLU A 91 -5.51 -8.23 -7.82
C GLU A 91 -5.57 -6.72 -7.67
N LEU A 92 -4.89 -6.03 -8.58
CA LEU A 92 -4.99 -4.59 -8.75
C LEU A 92 -5.57 -4.32 -10.13
N SER A 93 -6.77 -3.73 -10.18
CA SER A 93 -7.45 -3.39 -11.43
C SER A 93 -7.81 -1.91 -11.47
N THR A 94 -7.86 -1.32 -12.65
CA THR A 94 -8.39 0.03 -12.85
C THR A 94 -9.87 0.08 -12.47
N SER A 95 -10.35 1.25 -12.06
CA SER A 95 -11.77 1.50 -11.80
C SER A 95 -12.21 2.81 -12.47
N GLU A 96 -13.43 2.82 -13.02
CA GLU A 96 -14.07 4.03 -13.53
C GLU A 96 -14.71 4.88 -12.41
N GLU A 97 -14.78 4.33 -11.18
CA GLU A 97 -15.29 5.07 -10.03
C GLU A 97 -14.30 6.18 -9.64
N GLU A 98 -14.77 7.42 -9.60
CA GLU A 98 -13.96 8.56 -9.18
C GLU A 98 -13.98 8.71 -7.66
N ILE A 99 -12.79 8.71 -7.07
CA ILE A 99 -12.59 9.20 -5.71
C ILE A 99 -12.21 10.67 -5.81
N GLY A 100 -13.02 11.52 -5.16
CA GLY A 100 -12.84 12.97 -5.13
C GLY A 100 -11.60 13.38 -4.32
N GLU A 101 -11.84 14.08 -3.21
CA GLU A 101 -10.78 14.52 -2.31
C GLU A 101 -10.32 13.36 -1.42
N VAL A 102 -9.01 13.08 -1.44
CA VAL A 102 -8.39 12.10 -0.55
C VAL A 102 -8.07 12.77 0.78
N ASN A 103 -8.42 12.12 1.89
CA ASN A 103 -8.09 12.63 3.21
C ASN A 103 -6.62 12.33 3.56
N GLU A 104 -5.72 13.16 3.03
CA GLU A 104 -4.28 13.06 3.30
C GLU A 104 -3.90 13.41 4.75
N SER A 105 -4.76 14.15 5.47
CA SER A 105 -4.53 14.50 6.87
C SER A 105 -4.62 13.30 7.82
N ASN A 106 -5.36 12.25 7.41
CA ASN A 106 -5.42 10.98 8.11
C ASN A 106 -4.58 9.92 7.38
N ASN A 107 -3.28 10.17 7.27
CA ASN A 107 -2.34 9.17 6.77
C ASN A 107 -2.07 8.10 7.83
N ILE A 108 -2.59 6.89 7.63
CA ILE A 108 -2.43 5.80 8.59
C ILE A 108 -0.98 5.29 8.65
N SER A 109 -0.17 5.56 7.63
CA SER A 109 1.25 5.19 7.61
C SER A 109 2.12 6.08 8.50
N ASP A 110 1.63 7.24 8.94
CA ASP A 110 2.33 8.11 9.89
C ASP A 110 2.25 7.56 11.32
N ARG A 111 1.32 6.63 11.56
CA ARG A 111 1.20 5.91 12.83
C ARG A 111 2.38 4.95 12.97
N THR A 112 3.05 5.01 14.11
CA THR A 112 4.14 4.10 14.45
C THR A 112 3.66 3.01 15.40
N TYR A 113 3.97 1.76 15.08
CA TYR A 113 3.66 0.59 15.88
C TYR A 113 4.98 -0.04 16.37
N PRO A 114 5.02 -0.53 17.63
CA PRO A 114 6.19 -1.25 18.10
C PRO A 114 6.41 -2.49 17.22
N ASP A 115 7.63 -2.64 16.70
CA ASP A 115 8.05 -3.83 15.97
C ASP A 115 8.19 -4.95 17.00
N GLU A 116 7.10 -5.68 17.26
CA GLU A 116 7.08 -6.92 18.05
C GLU A 116 7.83 -8.04 17.29
N ARG A 117 9.07 -7.79 16.86
CA ARG A 117 10.01 -8.86 16.57
C ARG A 117 10.12 -9.64 17.87
N ARG A 118 9.47 -10.79 17.92
CA ARG A 118 9.67 -11.75 18.99
C ARG A 118 11.19 -11.88 19.16
N PRO A 119 11.75 -11.64 20.35
CA PRO A 119 13.15 -12.00 20.57
C PRO A 119 13.26 -13.47 20.20
N TYR A 120 14.19 -13.79 19.29
CA TYR A 120 14.52 -15.17 18.97
C TYR A 120 14.85 -15.86 20.30
N GLY A 121 13.98 -16.79 20.71
CA GLY A 121 14.28 -17.79 21.73
C GLY A 121 15.03 -18.96 21.10
#